data_AF-A0A060C5W2-F1
#
_entry.id   AF-A0A060C5W2-F1
#
_cell.length_a   1.000
_cell.length_b   1.000
_cell.length_c   1.000
_cell.angle_alpha   90.00
_cell.angle_beta   90.00
_cell.angle_gamma   90.00
#
_symmetry.space_group_name_H-M   'P 1'
#
loop_
_entity.id
_entity.type
_entity.pdbx_description
1 polymer ?
#
loop_
_entity_poly.entity_id
_entity_poly.type
_entity_poly.pdbx_seq_one_letter_code
_entity_poly.pdbx_strand_id
1 'polypeptide(L)' 'DVSAWGHGLVWMNGHPLGRFTRRGPTRTLYVPGAFLTDGDNELLVLECDPVPAPQWCFVEAPDPGPVDW' A
#
# COMPACT_ATOMS: atom_id res chain seq x y z
N ASP A 1 -4.27 -2.17 2.10
CA ASP A 1 -3.81 -1.85 3.46
C ASP A 1 -2.32 -2.15 3.59
N VAL A 2 -1.56 -1.24 4.19
CA VAL A 2 -0.13 -1.35 4.48
C VAL A 2 0.16 -1.27 5.99
N SER A 3 -0.85 -1.36 6.86
CA SER A 3 -0.75 -1.26 8.31
C SER A 3 0.17 -2.31 8.96
N ALA A 4 0.33 -3.48 8.34
CA ALA A 4 1.22 -4.56 8.78
C ALA A 4 2.69 -4.37 8.34
N TRP A 5 2.97 -3.37 7.51
CA TRP A 5 4.28 -3.13 6.91
C TRP A 5 5.06 -2.06 7.68
N GLY A 6 6.37 -2.01 7.46
CA GLY A 6 7.31 -1.09 8.09
C GLY A 6 7.41 0.23 7.33
N HIS A 7 8.29 0.29 6.34
CA HIS A 7 8.38 1.43 5.42
C HIS A 7 8.97 1.03 4.08
N GLY A 8 8.58 1.73 3.04
CA GLY A 8 9.01 1.36 1.70
C GLY A 8 8.22 2.02 0.57
N LEU A 9 8.24 1.36 -0.58
CA LEU A 9 7.62 1.83 -1.83
C LEU A 9 6.78 0.72 -2.46
N VAL A 10 5.69 1.11 -3.13
CA VAL A 10 4.77 0.17 -3.79
C VAL A 10 4.55 0.57 -5.25
N TRP A 11 4.46 -0.43 -6.12
CA TRP A 11 4.04 -0.30 -7.51
C TRP A 11 2.88 -1.23 -7.84
N MET A 12 2.01 -0.80 -8.75
CA MET A 12 0.96 -1.60 -9.39
C MET A 12 1.22 -1.64 -10.88
N ASN A 13 1.42 -2.82 -11.46
CA ASN A 13 1.71 -3.01 -12.89
C ASN A 13 2.82 -2.07 -13.40
N GLY A 14 3.90 -1.92 -12.64
CA GLY A 14 5.02 -1.02 -12.96
C GLY A 14 4.80 0.46 -12.66
N HIS A 15 3.58 0.89 -12.30
CA HIS A 15 3.29 2.28 -11.92
C HIS A 15 3.50 2.52 -10.42
N PRO A 16 4.25 3.56 -10.00
CA PRO A 16 4.47 3.84 -8.59
C PRO A 16 3.18 4.33 -7.92
N LEU A 17 2.78 3.67 -6.84
CA LEU A 17 1.70 4.13 -5.95
C LEU A 17 2.21 5.11 -4.88
N GLY A 18 3.49 5.02 -4.54
CA GLY A 18 4.16 5.92 -3.61
C GLY A 18 4.75 5.20 -2.40
N ARG A 19 5.05 6.00 -1.36
CA ARG A 19 5.70 5.57 -0.13
C ARG A 19 4.69 5.24 0.95
N PHE A 20 4.95 4.20 1.73
CA PHE A 20 4.26 3.95 3.01
C PHE A 20 5.24 4.02 4.18
N THR A 21 4.70 4.28 5.38
CA THR A 21 5.43 4.17 6.64
C THR A 21 4.47 3.89 7.77
N ARG A 22 4.83 2.96 8.65
CA ARG A 22 4.07 2.61 9.87
C ARG A 22 3.91 3.78 10.84
N ARG A 23 4.79 4.79 10.76
CA ARG A 23 4.78 5.96 11.64
C ARG A 23 3.74 7.02 11.24
N GLY A 24 3.36 7.04 9.97
CA GLY A 24 2.46 8.05 9.43
C GLY A 24 1.00 7.75 9.76
N PRO A 25 0.11 8.73 9.63
CA PRO A 25 -1.31 8.50 9.81
C PRO A 25 -1.85 7.60 8.68
N THR A 26 -1.41 7.80 7.44
CA THR A 26 -1.88 7.04 6.28
C THR A 26 -1.56 5.55 6.38
N ARG A 27 -2.60 4.70 6.37
CA ARG A 27 -2.49 3.23 6.41
C ARG A 27 -2.85 2.53 5.10
N THR A 28 -3.30 3.28 4.09
CA THR A 28 -3.70 2.76 2.77
C THR A 28 -3.09 3.59 1.66
N LEU A 29 -2.67 2.94 0.57
CA LEU A 29 -2.30 3.61 -0.68
C LEU A 29 -3.46 3.49 -1.67
N TYR A 30 -3.78 4.59 -2.35
CA TYR A 30 -4.79 4.61 -3.41
C TYR A 30 -4.26 3.90 -4.66
N VAL A 31 -5.09 3.05 -5.26
CA VAL A 31 -4.82 2.42 -6.56
C VAL A 31 -5.74 3.04 -7.59
N PRO A 32 -5.22 3.87 -8.52
CA PRO A 32 -6.00 4.37 -9.64
C PRO A 32 -6.53 3.21 -10.48
N GLY A 33 -7.82 3.23 -10.84
CA GLY A 33 -8.40 2.21 -11.70
C GLY A 33 -7.69 2.09 -13.06
N ALA A 34 -7.11 3.18 -13.56
CA ALA A 34 -6.31 3.20 -14.78
C ALA A 34 -5.01 2.38 -14.71
N PHE A 35 -4.55 1.98 -13.52
CA PHE A 35 -3.37 1.12 -13.35
C PHE A 35 -3.74 -0.36 -13.34
N LEU A 36 -5.04 -0.70 -13.24
CA LEU A 36 -5.51 -2.08 -13.20
C LEU A 36 -5.78 -2.61 -14.61
N THR A 37 -5.69 -3.93 -14.75
CA THR A 37 -6.17 -4.67 -15.92
C THR A 37 -7.32 -5.59 -15.53
N ASP A 38 -8.13 -6.00 -16.51
CA ASP A 38 -9.21 -6.99 -16.31
C ASP A 38 -8.67 -8.41 -16.01
N GLY A 39 -7.36 -8.62 -16.18
CA GLY A 39 -6.69 -9.90 -15.92
C GLY A 39 -5.82 -9.87 -14.67
N ASP A 40 -4.67 -10.53 -14.75
CA ASP A 40 -3.71 -10.56 -13.66
C ASP A 40 -3.08 -9.18 -13.46
N ASN A 41 -2.95 -8.80 -12.19
CA ASN A 41 -2.32 -7.55 -11.78
C ASN A 41 -1.13 -7.88 -10.89
N GLU A 42 0.00 -7.21 -11.12
CA GLU A 42 1.22 -7.37 -10.35
C GLU A 42 1.37 -6.25 -9.32
N LEU A 43 1.52 -6.65 -8.05
CA LEU A 43 1.86 -5.75 -6.96
C LEU A 43 3.32 -5.99 -6.56
N LEU A 44 4.17 -4.99 -6.76
CA LEU A 44 5.56 -5.02 -6.31
C LEU A 44 5.70 -4.14 -5.06
N VAL A 45 6.32 -4.70 -4.01
CA VAL A 45 6.57 -3.99 -2.75
C VAL A 45 8.05 -4.06 -2.40
N LEU A 46 8.67 -2.90 -2.21
CA LEU A 46 9.96 -2.77 -1.53
C LEU A 46 9.68 -2.48 -0.05
N GLU A 47 10.17 -3.33 0.83
CA GLU A 47 10.09 -3.17 2.28
C GLU A 47 11.50 -3.12 2.88
N CYS A 48 11.70 -2.17 3.78
CA CYS A 48 13.00 -1.87 4.38
C CYS A 48 13.13 -2.33 5.84
N ASP A 49 12.04 -2.77 6.48
CA ASP A 49 12.01 -3.34 7.81
C ASP A 49 11.75 -4.86 7.79
N PRO A 50 12.06 -5.59 8.87
CA PRO A 50 11.64 -6.99 9.01
C PRO A 50 10.12 -7.12 9.03
N VAL A 51 9.57 -7.90 8.08
CA VAL A 51 8.16 -8.26 8.04
C VAL A 51 8.03 -9.79 8.10
N PRO A 52 7.19 -10.34 9.00
CA PRO A 52 7.12 -11.79 9.22
C PRO A 52 6.58 -12.56 8.00
N ALA A 53 5.67 -11.95 7.24
CA ALA A 53 5.18 -12.46 5.97
C ALA A 53 4.58 -11.32 5.13
N PRO A 54 4.73 -11.35 3.80
CA PRO A 54 4.09 -10.37 2.92
C PRO A 54 2.58 -10.59 2.92
N GLN A 55 1.82 -9.62 3.42
CA GLN A 55 0.36 -9.64 3.44
C GLN A 55 -0.19 -8.31 2.93
N TRP A 56 -1.17 -8.36 2.04
CA TRP A 56 -1.86 -7.17 1.53
C TRP A 56 -3.33 -7.48 1.27
N CYS A 57 -4.15 -6.44 1.33
CA CYS A 57 -5.56 -6.51 0.92
C CYS A 57 -5.99 -5.19 0.27
N PHE A 58 -6.90 -5.29 -0.69
CA PHE A 58 -7.69 -4.14 -1.13
C PHE A 58 -8.79 -3.89 -0.10
N VAL A 59 -9.07 -2.62 0.14
CA VAL A 59 -10.12 -2.16 1.06
C VAL A 59 -11.01 -1.16 0.32
N GLU A 60 -12.30 -1.14 0.64
CA GLU A 60 -13.26 -0.26 -0.04
C GLU A 60 -13.05 1.22 0.27
N ALA A 61 -12.59 1.55 1.48
CA ALA A 61 -12.37 2.93 1.92
C ALA A 61 -10.93 3.14 2.38
N PRO A 62 -10.32 4.31 2.12
CA PRO A 62 -9.00 4.62 2.65
C PRO A 62 -9.05 4.77 4.17
N ASP A 63 -7.99 4.35 4.86
CA ASP A 63 -7.73 4.69 6.26
C ASP A 63 -6.65 5.79 6.29
N PRO A 64 -7.04 7.06 6.47
CA PRO A 64 -6.10 8.17 6.57
C PRO A 64 -5.33 8.17 7.90
N GLY A 65 -5.67 7.30 8.85
CA GLY A 65 -5.17 7.30 10.22
C GLY A 65 -6.07 8.06 11.20
N PRO A 66 -5.58 8.32 12.43
CA PRO A 66 -6.28 9.19 13.37
C PRO A 66 -6.54 10.56 12.73
N VAL A 67 -7.81 10.99 12.73
CA VAL A 67 -8.25 12.28 12.16
C VAL A 67 -8.49 13.36 13.22
N ASP A 68 -8.38 12.98 14.50
CA ASP A 68 -8.55 13.87 15.64
C ASP A 68 -7.17 14.47 16.01
N TRP A 69 -7.05 15.79 15.87
CA TRP A 69 -5.85 16.58 16.19
C TRP A 69 -5.97 17.28 17.55
#